data_AF-A0A2I4CWQ0-F1
#
_entry.id   AF-A0A2I4CWQ0-F1
#
_cell.length_a   1.000
_cell.length_b   1.000
_cell.length_c   1.000
_cell.angle_alpha   90.00
_cell.angle_beta   90.00
_cell.angle_gamma   90.00
#
_symmetry.space_group_name_H-M   'P 1'
#
loop_
_entity.id
_entity.type
_entity.pdbx_description
1 polymer ?
#
loop_
_entity_poly.entity_id
_entity_poly.type
_entity_poly.pdbx_seq_one_letter_code
_entity_poly.pdbx_strand_id
1 'polypeptide(L)'
;MVFSPDNQFIYLLSDKQVTKLPVESCEQYSSCSDCLGSGDPHCGWCVLFNKCSRQEACDKWEEPQHFNTHLDQCVYIFVTPSNMSVTSPPTQLTVRVQNVPVLSGGVSCVFEDLTETPGQVQVKGQVTCMSPSLKNLPEHKPPYGEKRVVQLSLRSTETGLQFISTNIIYYNCS
;
A
#
# COMPACT_ATOMS: atom_id res chain seq x y z
N MET A 1 24.77 -29.01 7.14
CA MET A 1 23.68 -28.02 7.13
C MET A 1 23.32 -27.73 8.57
N VAL A 2 23.43 -26.47 9.02
CA VAL A 2 23.19 -26.06 10.41
C VAL A 2 22.48 -24.71 10.41
N PHE A 3 21.49 -24.52 11.28
CA PHE A 3 20.81 -23.23 11.47
C PHE A 3 21.66 -22.27 12.30
N SER A 4 21.54 -20.97 12.04
CA SER A 4 22.07 -19.94 12.92
C SER A 4 21.33 -19.95 14.28
N PRO A 5 21.95 -19.47 15.39
CA PRO A 5 21.32 -19.49 16.71
C PRO A 5 19.96 -18.78 16.80
N ASP A 6 19.74 -17.80 15.93
CA ASP A 6 18.51 -17.01 15.77
C ASP A 6 17.53 -17.58 14.73
N ASN A 7 17.84 -18.73 14.12
CA ASN A 7 17.03 -19.38 13.07
C ASN A 7 16.70 -18.46 11.86
N GLN A 8 17.54 -17.46 11.59
CA GLN A 8 17.39 -16.58 10.44
C GLN A 8 18.10 -17.12 9.19
N PHE A 9 19.14 -17.93 9.39
CA PHE A 9 19.97 -18.42 8.30
C PHE A 9 20.26 -19.91 8.41
N ILE A 10 20.54 -20.51 7.26
CA ILE A 10 21.07 -21.86 7.15
C ILE A 10 22.46 -21.82 6.53
N TYR A 11 23.40 -22.47 7.19
CA TYR A 11 24.76 -22.66 6.69
C TYR A 11 24.84 -23.99 5.95
N LEU A 12 25.01 -23.92 4.63
CA LEU A 12 25.26 -25.05 3.76
C LEU A 12 26.77 -25.20 3.53
N LEU A 13 27.28 -26.42 3.74
CA LEU A 13 28.67 -26.75 3.43
C LEU A 13 28.73 -27.46 2.09
N SER A 14 29.73 -27.11 1.29
CA SER A 14 30.16 -27.82 0.09
C SER A 14 31.66 -28.11 0.22
N ASP A 15 32.22 -28.91 -0.71
CA ASP A 15 33.63 -29.32 -0.67
C ASP A 15 34.62 -28.14 -0.65
N LYS A 16 34.23 -26.97 -1.17
CA LYS A 16 35.13 -25.81 -1.33
C LYS A 16 34.67 -24.54 -0.61
N GLN A 17 33.42 -24.48 -0.14
CA GLN A 17 32.87 -23.26 0.45
C GLN A 17 31.73 -23.54 1.43
N VAL A 18 31.50 -22.57 2.32
CA VAL A 18 30.31 -22.49 3.16
C VAL A 18 29.44 -21.35 2.67
N THR A 19 28.17 -21.63 2.39
CA THR A 19 27.18 -20.63 1.95
C THR A 19 26.17 -20.39 3.05
N LYS A 20 25.99 -19.12 3.44
CA LYS A 20 24.95 -18.67 4.37
C LYS A 20 23.72 -18.25 3.55
N LEU A 21 22.61 -18.96 3.71
CA LEU A 21 21.35 -18.66 3.03
C LEU A 21 20.30 -18.19 4.04
N PRO A 22 19.49 -17.17 3.75
CA PRO A 22 18.35 -16.82 4.59
C PRO A 22 17.31 -17.94 4.54
N VAL A 23 16.60 -18.16 5.66
CA VAL A 23 15.57 -19.21 5.76
C VAL A 23 14.34 -18.87 4.92
N GLU A 24 14.07 -17.59 4.76
CA GLU A 24 12.93 -16.98 4.10
C GLU A 24 13.41 -15.85 3.18
N SER A 25 12.56 -15.44 2.24
CA SER A 25 12.84 -14.28 1.40
C SER A 25 11.56 -13.49 1.17
N CYS A 26 10.83 -13.20 2.25
CA CYS A 26 9.52 -12.53 2.19
C CYS A 26 9.55 -11.21 1.41
N GLU A 27 10.66 -10.46 1.51
CA GLU A 27 10.85 -9.16 0.83
C GLU A 27 10.77 -9.25 -0.71
N GLN A 28 10.83 -10.45 -1.28
CA GLN A 28 10.63 -10.65 -2.72
C GLN A 28 9.19 -10.37 -3.19
N TYR A 29 8.22 -10.40 -2.26
CA TYR A 29 6.81 -10.17 -2.56
C TYR A 29 6.42 -8.71 -2.31
N SER A 30 5.97 -8.04 -3.37
CA SER A 30 5.60 -6.62 -3.35
C SER A 30 4.10 -6.36 -3.14
N SER A 31 3.28 -7.41 -3.07
CA SER A 31 1.84 -7.31 -2.84
C SER A 31 1.37 -8.27 -1.75
N CYS A 32 0.29 -7.90 -1.06
CA CYS A 32 -0.32 -8.75 -0.03
C CYS A 32 -0.75 -10.11 -0.60
N SER A 33 -1.33 -10.12 -1.81
CA SER A 33 -1.76 -11.34 -2.48
C SER A 33 -0.59 -12.26 -2.83
N ASP A 34 0.54 -11.72 -3.29
CA ASP A 34 1.71 -12.55 -3.63
C ASP A 34 2.41 -13.07 -2.36
N CYS A 35 2.49 -12.21 -1.34
CA CYS A 35 3.08 -12.54 -0.04
C CYS A 35 2.34 -13.70 0.63
N LEU A 36 1.04 -13.56 0.82
CA LEU A 36 0.22 -14.56 1.53
C LEU A 36 -0.18 -15.72 0.60
N GLY A 37 -0.13 -15.51 -0.71
CA GLY A 37 -0.35 -16.54 -1.73
C GLY A 37 0.86 -17.46 -1.93
N SER A 38 2.05 -17.05 -1.47
CA SER A 38 3.27 -17.87 -1.52
C SER A 38 3.16 -19.17 -0.71
N GLY A 39 2.36 -19.16 0.36
CA GLY A 39 2.27 -20.25 1.32
C GLY A 39 3.51 -20.40 2.22
N ASP A 40 4.45 -19.45 2.22
CA ASP A 40 5.60 -19.48 3.12
C ASP A 40 5.13 -19.15 4.56
N PRO A 41 5.26 -20.09 5.53
CA PRO A 41 4.80 -19.89 6.89
C PRO A 41 5.56 -18.81 7.67
N HIS A 42 6.73 -18.37 7.18
CA HIS A 42 7.50 -17.29 7.81
C HIS A 42 7.02 -15.92 7.37
N CYS A 43 6.25 -15.83 6.28
CA CYS A 43 5.87 -14.57 5.66
C CYS A 43 4.46 -14.14 6.04
N GLY A 44 4.33 -12.86 6.35
CA GLY A 44 3.06 -12.18 6.46
C GLY A 44 3.15 -10.74 5.96
N TRP A 45 2.00 -10.10 5.85
CA TRP A 45 1.90 -8.77 5.27
C TRP A 45 1.81 -7.70 6.36
N CYS A 46 2.81 -6.84 6.42
CA CYS A 46 2.86 -5.70 7.33
C CYS A 46 2.12 -4.51 6.71
N VAL A 47 0.87 -4.29 7.15
CA VAL A 47 -0.11 -3.45 6.45
C VAL A 47 0.39 -2.01 6.25
N LEU A 48 0.69 -1.28 7.34
CA LEU A 48 1.06 0.15 7.27
C LEU A 48 2.45 0.41 6.67
N PHE A 49 3.28 -0.63 6.56
CA PHE A 49 4.61 -0.57 5.97
C PHE A 49 4.64 -1.05 4.52
N ASN A 50 3.51 -1.55 3.99
CA ASN A 50 3.38 -2.02 2.63
C ASN A 50 4.43 -3.06 2.22
N LYS A 51 4.78 -3.97 3.13
CA LYS A 51 5.85 -4.95 2.91
C LYS A 51 5.47 -6.34 3.39
N CYS A 52 6.00 -7.35 2.69
CA CYS A 52 5.98 -8.72 3.14
C CYS A 52 7.21 -8.99 4.02
N SER A 53 7.00 -9.43 5.25
CA SER A 53 8.09 -9.67 6.21
C SER A 53 7.73 -10.78 7.20
N ARG A 54 8.72 -11.16 8.02
CA ARG A 54 8.42 -11.90 9.26
C ARG A 54 7.59 -11.05 10.22
N GLN A 55 6.87 -11.73 11.09
CA GLN A 55 6.06 -11.14 12.16
C GLN A 55 6.89 -10.20 13.04
N GLU A 56 8.06 -10.67 13.52
CA GLU A 56 8.97 -9.90 14.37
C GLU A 56 9.57 -8.65 13.69
N ALA A 57 9.57 -8.60 12.35
CA ALA A 57 10.11 -7.50 11.56
C ALA A 57 9.06 -6.44 11.17
N CYS A 58 7.81 -6.62 11.61
CA CYS A 58 6.72 -5.68 11.42
C CYS A 58 6.46 -4.91 12.73
N ASP A 59 6.64 -3.59 12.72
CA ASP A 59 6.32 -2.79 13.89
C ASP A 59 4.82 -2.83 14.13
N LYS A 60 4.41 -2.97 15.39
CA LYS A 60 3.00 -2.98 15.73
C LYS A 60 2.33 -4.34 15.54
N TRP A 61 3.07 -5.42 15.22
CA TRP A 61 2.47 -6.67 14.72
C TRP A 61 1.45 -7.31 15.68
N GLU A 62 1.58 -7.10 16.99
CA GLU A 62 0.64 -7.60 18.02
C GLU A 62 -0.72 -6.89 17.96
N GLU A 63 -0.78 -5.68 17.41
CA GLU A 63 -2.01 -4.91 17.27
C GLU A 63 -2.90 -5.50 16.16
N PRO A 64 -4.24 -5.47 16.33
CA PRO A 64 -5.15 -6.07 15.38
C PRO A 64 -5.00 -5.44 13.99
N GLN A 65 -4.91 -6.29 12.96
CA GLN A 65 -4.81 -5.91 11.54
C GLN A 65 -3.51 -5.17 11.16
N HIS A 66 -2.48 -5.12 12.01
CA HIS A 66 -1.16 -4.63 11.62
C HIS A 66 -0.38 -5.65 10.79
N PHE A 67 -0.53 -6.94 11.12
CA PHE A 67 0.14 -8.04 10.45
C PHE A 67 -0.87 -9.10 10.01
N ASN A 68 -0.97 -9.31 8.69
CA ASN A 68 -1.90 -10.27 8.11
C ASN A 68 -1.18 -11.57 7.77
N THR A 69 -1.84 -12.69 8.05
CA THR A 69 -1.34 -14.04 7.76
C THR A 69 -2.21 -14.80 6.77
N HIS A 70 -3.42 -14.31 6.50
CA HIS A 70 -4.36 -14.95 5.59
C HIS A 70 -4.78 -14.00 4.45
N LEU A 71 -5.02 -14.57 3.27
CA LEU A 71 -5.37 -13.83 2.05
C LEU A 71 -6.65 -12.98 2.18
N ASP A 72 -7.62 -13.43 2.97
CA ASP A 72 -8.87 -12.73 3.25
C ASP A 72 -8.67 -11.47 4.09
N GLN A 73 -7.53 -11.34 4.76
CA GLN A 73 -7.16 -10.18 5.57
C GLN A 73 -6.47 -9.08 4.74
N CYS A 74 -6.17 -9.31 3.45
CA CYS A 74 -5.58 -8.26 2.62
C CYS A 74 -6.44 -6.99 2.57
N VAL A 75 -5.75 -5.85 2.48
CA VAL A 75 -6.39 -4.53 2.51
C VAL A 75 -7.07 -4.23 1.18
N TYR A 76 -8.31 -3.76 1.24
CA TYR A 76 -9.06 -3.33 0.07
C TYR A 76 -9.40 -1.85 0.16
N ILE A 77 -9.24 -1.14 -0.95
CA ILE A 77 -9.56 0.29 -1.07
C ILE A 77 -10.70 0.48 -2.09
N PHE A 78 -11.66 1.32 -1.73
CA PHE A 78 -12.74 1.77 -2.59
C PHE A 78 -12.82 3.28 -2.56
N VAL A 79 -13.00 3.92 -3.72
CA VAL A 79 -13.09 5.39 -3.82
C VAL A 79 -14.39 5.80 -4.50
N THR A 80 -15.03 6.83 -3.98
CA THR A 80 -16.26 7.39 -4.54
C THR A 80 -16.21 8.93 -4.50
N PRO A 81 -16.38 9.60 -5.65
CA PRO A 81 -16.47 9.06 -7.02
C PRO A 81 -15.11 8.51 -7.51
N SER A 82 -15.15 7.46 -8.34
CA SER A 82 -13.95 6.90 -9.01
C SER A 82 -13.67 7.55 -10.38
N ASN A 83 -14.59 8.40 -10.84
CA ASN A 83 -14.47 9.13 -12.10
C ASN A 83 -14.90 10.59 -11.96
N MET A 84 -14.17 11.50 -12.60
CA MET A 84 -14.42 12.94 -12.52
C MET A 84 -14.04 13.64 -13.83
N SER A 85 -14.63 14.79 -14.12
CA SER A 85 -14.17 15.60 -15.27
C SER A 85 -12.84 16.30 -14.93
N VAL A 86 -11.94 16.45 -15.90
CA VAL A 86 -10.69 17.24 -15.79
C VAL A 86 -10.99 18.70 -15.40
N THR A 87 -12.14 19.23 -15.83
CA THR A 87 -12.59 20.60 -15.52
C THR A 87 -13.28 20.73 -14.16
N SER A 88 -13.45 19.63 -13.43
CA SER A 88 -14.13 19.66 -12.13
C SER A 88 -13.35 20.50 -11.10
N PRO A 89 -14.06 21.26 -10.25
CA PRO A 89 -13.43 21.89 -9.09
C PRO A 89 -12.96 20.81 -8.09
N PRO A 90 -12.16 21.19 -7.08
CA PRO A 90 -11.79 20.28 -6.00
C PRO A 90 -13.03 19.64 -5.39
N THR A 91 -13.12 18.30 -5.50
CA THR A 91 -14.29 17.52 -5.11
C THR A 91 -13.94 16.65 -3.92
N GLN A 92 -14.88 16.50 -3.00
CA GLN A 92 -14.69 15.65 -1.83
C GLN A 92 -14.77 14.17 -2.24
N LEU A 93 -13.68 13.44 -2.03
CA LEU A 93 -13.59 12.00 -2.24
C LEU A 93 -13.83 11.26 -0.94
N THR A 94 -14.69 10.26 -1.01
CA THR A 94 -14.91 9.29 0.05
C THR A 94 -14.13 8.04 -0.26
N VAL A 95 -13.08 7.77 0.51
CA VAL A 95 -12.24 6.58 0.41
C VAL A 95 -12.62 5.62 1.53
N ARG A 96 -12.96 4.37 1.21
CA ARG A 96 -13.27 3.34 2.20
C ARG A 96 -12.20 2.27 2.15
N VAL A 97 -11.57 2.01 3.29
CA VAL A 97 -10.53 0.99 3.43
C VAL A 97 -11.05 -0.13 4.32
N GLN A 98 -10.89 -1.38 3.89
CA GLN A 98 -11.22 -2.58 4.65
C GLN A 98 -9.96 -3.31 5.10
N ASN A 99 -10.05 -4.05 6.20
CA ASN A 99 -8.95 -4.80 6.80
C ASN A 99 -7.71 -3.94 7.13
N VAL A 100 -7.95 -2.69 7.53
CA VAL A 100 -6.90 -1.74 7.91
C VAL A 100 -6.86 -1.58 9.42
N PRO A 101 -5.68 -1.47 10.04
CA PRO A 101 -5.58 -1.19 11.46
C PRO A 101 -6.13 0.21 11.79
N VAL A 102 -6.20 0.51 13.08
CA VAL A 102 -6.71 1.81 13.54
C VAL A 102 -5.79 2.93 13.02
N LEU A 103 -6.34 3.77 12.14
CA LEU A 103 -5.64 4.90 11.52
C LEU A 103 -5.56 6.12 12.46
N SER A 104 -5.28 5.92 13.75
CA SER A 104 -5.21 6.99 14.75
C SER A 104 -4.04 7.94 14.54
N GLY A 105 -2.96 7.47 13.91
CA GLY A 105 -1.81 8.31 13.55
C GLY A 105 -2.12 9.36 12.49
N GLY A 106 -3.24 9.22 11.77
CA GLY A 106 -3.64 10.06 10.64
C GLY A 106 -3.30 9.44 9.28
N VAL A 107 -3.90 9.99 8.23
CA VAL A 107 -3.67 9.56 6.83
C VAL A 107 -3.64 10.78 5.92
N SER A 108 -2.79 10.75 4.91
CA SER A 108 -2.81 11.69 3.79
C SER A 108 -3.13 10.99 2.48
N CYS A 109 -3.88 11.69 1.62
CA CYS A 109 -4.21 11.25 0.28
C CYS A 109 -3.20 11.83 -0.71
N VAL A 110 -2.43 10.96 -1.34
CA VAL A 110 -1.40 11.30 -2.32
C VAL A 110 -1.95 11.00 -3.71
N PHE A 111 -2.09 12.02 -4.53
CA PHE A 111 -2.54 11.90 -5.93
C PHE A 111 -1.33 11.88 -6.85
N GLU A 112 -0.76 10.69 -7.07
CA GLU A 112 0.47 10.48 -7.87
C GLU A 112 1.55 11.53 -7.48
N ASP A 113 2.07 12.29 -8.44
CA ASP A 113 3.01 13.39 -8.22
C ASP A 113 2.33 14.78 -8.22
N LEU A 114 0.99 14.83 -8.22
CA LEU A 114 0.24 16.07 -8.44
C LEU A 114 0.10 16.87 -7.16
N THR A 115 -0.43 16.23 -6.12
CA THR A 115 -0.78 16.90 -4.87
C THR A 115 -0.94 15.90 -3.76
N GLU A 116 -0.62 16.33 -2.55
CA GLU A 116 -0.92 15.62 -1.34
C GLU A 116 -1.90 16.44 -0.49
N THR A 117 -2.95 15.80 0.01
CA THR A 117 -3.97 16.44 0.84
C THR A 117 -4.16 15.66 2.15
N PRO A 118 -4.43 16.34 3.27
CA PRO A 118 -4.74 15.66 4.53
C PRO A 118 -6.06 14.89 4.39
N GLY A 119 -6.07 13.64 4.85
CA GLY A 119 -7.25 12.80 4.90
C GLY A 119 -7.93 12.88 6.27
N GLN A 120 -9.21 13.20 6.28
CA GLN A 120 -10.02 13.14 7.51
C GLN A 120 -10.50 11.71 7.73
N VAL A 121 -9.92 11.05 8.73
CA VAL A 121 -10.30 9.69 9.14
C VAL A 121 -11.64 9.75 9.88
N GLN A 122 -12.65 9.11 9.30
CA GLN A 122 -13.97 8.88 9.88
C GLN A 122 -14.07 7.47 10.50
N VAL A 123 -15.22 7.18 11.10
CA VAL A 123 -15.51 5.86 11.69
C VAL A 123 -15.40 4.74 10.66
N LYS A 124 -14.94 3.55 11.10
CA LYS A 124 -14.84 2.32 10.30
C LYS A 124 -13.91 2.39 9.07
N GLY A 125 -12.78 3.08 9.17
CA GLY A 125 -11.75 3.09 8.10
C GLY A 125 -12.15 3.88 6.85
N GLN A 126 -13.11 4.79 6.98
CA GLN A 126 -13.48 5.72 5.92
C GLN A 126 -12.60 6.97 6.02
N VAL A 127 -12.00 7.41 4.93
CA VAL A 127 -11.13 8.59 4.85
C VAL A 127 -11.72 9.54 3.84
N THR A 128 -11.82 10.82 4.22
CA THR A 128 -12.35 11.87 3.35
C THR A 128 -11.23 12.80 2.91
N CYS A 129 -11.06 12.96 1.61
CA CYS A 129 -9.97 13.74 1.03
C CYS A 129 -10.50 14.70 -0.04
N MET A 130 -9.78 15.79 -0.30
CA MET A 130 -10.13 16.72 -1.38
C MET A 130 -9.32 16.37 -2.63
N SER A 131 -9.98 16.14 -3.75
CA SER A 131 -9.31 15.92 -5.02
C SER A 131 -8.65 17.21 -5.53
N PRO A 132 -7.48 17.15 -6.17
CA PRO A 132 -6.94 18.31 -6.87
C PRO A 132 -7.79 18.63 -8.10
N SER A 133 -7.78 19.91 -8.51
CA SER A 133 -8.33 20.30 -9.81
C SER A 133 -7.24 20.16 -10.87
N LEU A 134 -7.54 19.45 -11.95
CA LEU A 134 -6.57 19.24 -13.03
C LEU A 134 -6.52 20.40 -14.04
N LYS A 135 -7.30 21.46 -13.82
CA LYS A 135 -7.46 22.59 -14.74
C LYS A 135 -6.15 23.36 -15.03
N ASN A 136 -5.21 23.37 -14.09
CA ASN A 136 -3.97 24.16 -14.17
C ASN A 136 -2.71 23.31 -14.34
N LEU A 137 -2.83 21.99 -14.52
CA LEU A 137 -1.67 21.14 -14.75
C LEU A 137 -1.15 21.36 -16.18
N PRO A 138 0.17 21.56 -16.37
CA PRO A 138 0.73 21.72 -17.71
C PRO A 138 0.39 20.49 -18.56
N GLU A 139 -0.03 20.73 -19.80
CA GLU A 139 -0.31 19.74 -20.87
C GLU A 139 0.94 18.94 -21.32
N HIS A 140 1.95 18.80 -20.46
CA HIS A 140 3.21 18.15 -20.79
C HIS A 140 3.09 16.63 -20.69
N LYS A 141 2.39 16.01 -21.66
CA LYS A 141 2.77 14.80 -22.43
C LYS A 141 1.63 14.38 -23.41
N PRO A 142 1.92 14.11 -24.70
CA PRO A 142 0.95 14.11 -25.81
C PRO A 142 0.25 12.75 -26.04
N PRO A 143 -0.64 12.61 -27.05
CA PRO A 143 -2.07 12.89 -27.03
C PRO A 143 -2.84 11.73 -26.38
N TYR A 144 -2.87 11.66 -25.06
CA TYR A 144 -3.65 10.62 -24.38
C TYR A 144 -5.12 11.04 -24.46
N GLY A 145 -5.98 10.16 -24.99
CA GLY A 145 -7.36 10.47 -25.36
C GLY A 145 -8.25 11.00 -24.23
N GLU A 146 -9.57 10.96 -24.43
CA GLU A 146 -10.61 11.52 -23.53
C GLU A 146 -10.49 11.15 -22.02
N LYS A 147 -9.57 10.28 -21.59
CA LYS A 147 -9.43 9.74 -20.23
C LYS A 147 -7.97 9.71 -19.76
N ARG A 148 -7.72 10.24 -18.56
CA ARG A 148 -6.47 10.19 -17.79
C ARG A 148 -6.68 9.38 -16.52
N VAL A 149 -5.79 8.44 -16.23
CA VAL A 149 -5.83 7.65 -14.98
C VAL A 149 -4.82 8.26 -14.01
N VAL A 150 -5.25 8.57 -12.78
CA VAL A 150 -4.41 9.08 -11.69
C VAL A 150 -4.46 8.08 -10.55
N GLN A 151 -3.29 7.69 -10.04
CA GLN A 151 -3.19 6.78 -8.90
C GLN A 151 -3.34 7.55 -7.59
N LEU A 152 -4.40 7.26 -6.83
CA LEU A 152 -4.61 7.72 -5.47
C LEU A 152 -3.99 6.70 -4.51
N SER A 153 -3.03 7.13 -3.72
CA SER A 153 -2.43 6.34 -2.64
C SER A 153 -2.79 6.94 -1.28
N LEU A 154 -2.98 6.08 -0.27
CA LEU A 154 -3.08 6.50 1.12
C LEU A 154 -1.72 6.34 1.80
N ARG A 155 -1.23 7.42 2.40
CA ARG A 155 0.00 7.44 3.19
C ARG A 155 -0.34 7.52 4.66
N SER A 156 0.20 6.60 5.45
CA SER A 156 0.09 6.67 6.91
C SER A 156 1.01 7.77 7.41
N THR A 157 0.50 8.70 8.22
CA THR A 157 1.36 9.73 8.83
C THR A 157 2.20 9.21 9.98
N GLU A 158 1.90 8.01 10.49
CA GLU A 158 2.71 7.33 11.51
C GLU A 158 3.98 6.72 10.90
N THR A 159 3.85 5.99 9.79
CA THR A 159 4.99 5.33 9.12
C THR A 159 5.64 6.20 8.04
N GLY A 160 4.92 7.21 7.54
CA GLY A 160 5.33 8.00 6.38
C GLY A 160 5.27 7.24 5.05
N LEU A 161 4.74 6.01 5.04
CA LEU A 161 4.71 5.13 3.87
C LEU A 161 3.32 5.04 3.26
N GLN A 162 3.28 4.85 1.94
CA GLN A 162 2.06 4.55 1.19
C GLN A 162 1.73 3.07 1.37
N PHE A 163 0.54 2.75 1.86
CA PHE A 163 0.16 1.38 2.21
C PHE A 163 -0.90 0.75 1.31
N ILE A 164 -1.63 1.58 0.55
CA ILE A 164 -2.62 1.09 -0.41
C ILE A 164 -2.83 2.15 -1.48
N SER A 165 -3.20 1.70 -2.69
CA SER A 165 -3.48 2.59 -3.81
C SER A 165 -4.64 2.10 -4.68
N THR A 166 -5.31 3.05 -5.35
CA THR A 166 -6.40 2.82 -6.29
C THR A 166 -6.33 3.81 -7.44
N ASN A 167 -6.95 3.48 -8.56
CA ASN A 167 -7.00 4.36 -9.72
C ASN A 167 -8.27 5.23 -9.71
N ILE A 168 -8.11 6.49 -10.10
CA ILE A 168 -9.18 7.46 -10.36
C ILE A 168 -9.10 7.87 -11.83
N ILE A 169 -10.24 7.92 -12.50
CA ILE A 169 -10.31 8.24 -13.93
C ILE A 169 -10.81 9.67 -14.10
N TYR A 170 -9.96 10.53 -14.65
CA TYR A 170 -10.33 11.85 -15.09
C TYR A 170 -10.66 11.85 -16.57
N TYR A 171 -11.85 12.30 -16.96
CA TYR A 171 -12.25 12.37 -18.36
C TYR A 171 -12.44 13.81 -18.84
N ASN A 172 -12.21 14.05 -20.13
CA ASN A 172 -12.46 15.34 -20.76
C ASN A 172 -13.61 15.18 -21.77
N CYS A 173 -14.76 15.80 -21.48
CA CYS A 173 -15.94 15.79 -22.36
C CYS A 173 -16.05 17.06 -23.23
N SER A 174 -14.95 17.79 -23.42
CA SER A 174 -14.92 19.03 -24.20
C SER A 174 -14.68 18.77 -25.68
#